data_AF-A0A7K2QP79-F1
#
_entry.id   AF-A0A7K2QP79-F1
#
_cell.length_a   1.000
_cell.length_b   1.000
_cell.length_c   1.000
_cell.angle_alpha   90.00
_cell.angle_beta   90.00
_cell.angle_gamma   90.00
#
_symmetry.space_group_name_H-M   'P 1'
#
loop_
_entity.id
_entity.type
_entity.pdbx_description
1 polymer ?
#
loop_
_entity_poly.entity_id
_entity_poly.type
_entity_poly.pdbx_seq_one_letter_code
_entity_poly.pdbx_strand_id
1 'polypeptide(L)'
;LVLAALWAAIGWHGHGAGLVVTAAGLLVLSVVMSILLLVPINDRVKTWTAGGAPADWRQQMHRWDRFHHVRVAVIVAAFTLLVTALV
;
A
#
# COMPACT_ATOMS: atom_id res chain seq x y z
N LEU A 1 6.32 3.02 -10.34
CA LEU A 1 5.20 3.61 -11.12
C LEU A 1 5.66 4.01 -12.51
N VAL A 2 6.67 4.89 -12.64
CA VAL A 2 7.25 5.24 -13.95
C VAL A 2 7.77 4.00 -14.70
N LEU A 3 8.48 3.10 -14.02
CA LEU A 3 8.95 1.85 -14.63
C LEU A 3 7.81 0.93 -15.10
N ALA A 4 6.70 0.87 -14.35
CA ALA A 4 5.53 0.06 -14.70
C ALA A 4 4.75 0.66 -15.88
N ALA A 5 4.65 2.00 -15.93
CA ALA A 5 4.05 2.71 -17.06
C ALA A 5 4.90 2.54 -18.34
N LEU A 6 6.23 2.59 -18.22
CA LEU A 6 7.16 2.33 -19.32
C LEU A 6 7.06 0.88 -19.81
N TRP A 7 6.99 -0.10 -18.90
CA TRP A 7 6.82 -1.51 -19.27
C TRP A 7 5.47 -1.80 -19.93
N ALA A 8 4.38 -1.20 -19.46
CA ALA A 8 3.06 -1.32 -20.09
C ALA A 8 3.02 -0.70 -21.50
N ALA A 9 3.72 0.42 -21.71
CA ALA A 9 3.81 1.07 -23.01
C ALA A 9 4.65 0.26 -24.02
N ILE A 10 5.72 -0.40 -23.56
CA ILE A 10 6.60 -1.22 -24.41
C ILE A 10 6.01 -2.62 -24.65
N GLY A 11 5.27 -3.17 -23.68
CA GLY A 11 4.67 -4.51 -23.72
C GLY A 11 3.30 -4.59 -24.39
N TRP A 12 2.87 -3.59 -25.18
CA TRP A 12 1.53 -3.48 -25.78
C TRP A 12 1.12 -4.69 -26.65
N HIS A 13 2.03 -5.62 -26.95
CA HIS A 13 1.76 -6.85 -27.72
C HIS A 13 1.79 -8.15 -26.89
N GLY A 14 1.89 -8.08 -25.55
CA GLY A 14 2.06 -9.26 -24.67
C GLY A 14 0.88 -9.53 -23.74
N HIS A 15 0.57 -10.82 -23.53
CA HIS A 15 -0.50 -11.32 -22.67
C HIS A 15 -0.41 -10.87 -21.18
N GLY A 16 0.73 -10.31 -20.74
CA GLY A 16 0.96 -9.82 -19.37
C GLY A 16 0.64 -8.34 -19.10
N ALA A 17 0.30 -7.53 -20.12
CA ALA A 17 0.12 -6.09 -19.96
C ALA A 17 -0.99 -5.73 -18.95
N GLY A 18 -2.10 -6.47 -18.94
CA GLY A 18 -3.20 -6.27 -17.99
C GLY A 18 -2.77 -6.47 -16.53
N LEU A 19 -2.02 -7.54 -16.25
CA LEU A 19 -1.52 -7.87 -14.91
C LEU A 19 -0.58 -6.77 -14.37
N VAL A 20 0.31 -6.23 -15.23
CA VAL A 20 1.22 -5.13 -14.87
C VAL A 20 0.45 -3.86 -14.51
N VAL A 21 -0.57 -3.51 -15.31
CA VAL A 21 -1.42 -2.33 -15.03
C VAL A 21 -2.18 -2.50 -13.72
N THR A 22 -2.78 -3.68 -13.48
CA THR A 22 -3.47 -3.96 -12.22
C THR A 22 -2.52 -3.90 -11.03
N ALA A 23 -1.32 -4.48 -11.13
CA ALA A 23 -0.32 -4.40 -10.08
C ALA A 23 0.10 -2.95 -9.78
N ALA A 24 0.31 -2.13 -10.81
CA ALA A 24 0.62 -0.72 -10.65
C ALA A 24 -0.52 0.01 -9.92
N GLY A 25 -1.77 -0.26 -10.28
CA GLY A 25 -2.96 0.26 -9.60
C GLY A 25 -3.02 -0.11 -8.12
N LEU A 26 -2.73 -1.37 -7.77
CA LEU A 26 -2.68 -1.83 -6.38
C LEU A 26 -1.56 -1.15 -5.58
N LEU A 27 -0.40 -0.90 -6.20
CA LEU A 27 0.69 -0.15 -5.55
C LEU A 27 0.31 1.32 -5.31
N VAL A 28 -0.36 1.97 -6.26
CA VAL A 28 -0.91 3.33 -6.05
C VAL A 28 -1.93 3.32 -4.91
N LEU A 29 -2.85 2.35 -4.90
CA LEU A 29 -3.84 2.19 -3.84
C LEU A 29 -3.15 2.04 -2.47
N SER A 30 -2.08 1.26 -2.38
CA SER A 30 -1.30 1.10 -1.14
C SER A 30 -0.67 2.42 -0.65
N VAL A 31 -0.23 3.29 -1.55
CA VAL A 31 0.26 4.64 -1.20
C VAL A 31 -0.89 5.50 -0.69
N VAL A 32 -2.02 5.52 -1.39
CA VAL A 32 -3.22 6.26 -0.98
C VAL A 32 -3.71 5.82 0.39
N MET A 33 -3.78 4.50 0.64
CA MET A 33 -4.10 3.95 1.96
C MET A 33 -3.14 4.45 3.03
N SER A 34 -1.84 4.49 2.75
CA SER A 34 -0.84 4.99 3.70
C SER A 34 -1.13 6.45 4.07
N ILE A 35 -1.27 7.32 3.07
CA ILE A 35 -1.43 8.76 3.28
C ILE A 35 -2.75 9.08 3.97
N LEU A 36 -3.84 8.42 3.59
CA LEU A 36 -5.17 8.74 4.12
C LEU A 36 -5.49 8.04 5.45
N LEU A 37 -4.92 6.85 5.72
CA LEU A 37 -5.32 6.02 6.85
C LEU A 37 -4.20 5.85 7.90
N LEU A 38 -2.96 5.58 7.47
CA LEU A 38 -1.86 5.26 8.40
C LEU A 38 -1.12 6.51 8.89
N VAL A 39 -0.79 7.42 7.98
CA VAL A 39 -0.05 8.67 8.28
C VAL A 39 -0.79 9.53 9.31
N PRO A 40 -2.12 9.76 9.24
CA PRO A 40 -2.82 10.58 10.22
C PRO A 40 -2.85 9.97 11.63
N ILE A 41 -2.74 8.65 11.76
CA ILE A 41 -2.58 8.00 13.07
C ILE A 41 -1.15 8.18 13.55
N ASN A 42 -0.17 7.99 12.67
CA ASN A 42 1.25 8.19 13.00
C ASN A 42 1.54 9.64 13.44
N ASP A 43 0.91 10.63 12.81
CA ASP A 43 1.06 12.03 13.20
C ASP A 43 0.45 12.34 14.58
N ARG A 44 -0.60 11.62 15.01
CA ARG A 44 -1.08 11.69 16.40
C ARG A 44 -0.09 11.04 17.36
N VAL A 45 0.49 9.89 16.99
CA VAL A 45 1.49 9.22 17.84
C VAL A 45 2.70 10.13 18.08
N LYS A 46 3.11 10.93 17.10
CA LYS A 46 4.19 11.92 17.27
C LYS A 46 3.91 12.96 18.36
N THR A 47 2.66 13.22 18.72
CA THR A 47 2.31 14.18 19.77
C THR A 47 2.22 13.55 21.16
N TRP A 48 2.35 12.22 21.26
CA TRP A 48 2.28 11.53 22.54
C TRP A 48 3.55 11.78 23.35
N THR A 49 3.39 12.06 24.64
CA THR A 49 4.52 12.26 25.57
C THR A 49 4.68 11.04 26.46
N ALA A 50 5.87 10.85 27.04
CA ALA A 50 6.17 9.74 27.93
C ALA A 50 5.25 9.68 29.18
N GLY A 51 4.65 10.81 29.57
CA GLY A 51 3.75 10.91 30.71
C GLY A 51 2.28 10.60 30.42
N GLY A 52 1.88 10.35 29.17
CA GLY A 52 0.49 10.03 28.89
C GLY A 52 0.16 9.93 27.40
N ALA A 53 0.11 8.70 26.89
CA ALA A 53 -0.64 8.43 25.67
C ALA A 53 -2.15 8.68 25.94
N PRO A 54 -2.93 9.12 24.94
CA PRO A 54 -4.37 9.33 25.08
C PRO A 54 -5.08 8.06 25.57
N ALA A 55 -6.20 8.20 26.29
CA ALA A 55 -6.93 7.04 26.82
C ALA A 55 -7.33 6.01 25.75
N ASP A 56 -7.48 6.42 24.49
CA ASP A 56 -7.85 5.60 23.34
C ASP A 56 -6.64 5.04 22.56
N TRP A 57 -5.41 5.19 23.06
CA TRP A 57 -4.19 4.83 22.33
C TRP A 57 -4.21 3.39 21.78
N ARG A 58 -4.73 2.42 22.56
CA ARG A 58 -4.84 1.02 22.13
C ARG A 58 -5.76 0.87 20.93
N GLN A 59 -6.88 1.60 20.93
CA GLN A 59 -7.84 1.55 19.83
C GLN A 59 -7.24 2.17 18.56
N GLN A 60 -6.46 3.25 18.71
CA GLN A 60 -5.72 3.85 17.59
C GLN A 60 -4.69 2.86 17.01
N MET A 61 -3.92 2.18 17.86
CA MET A 61 -2.93 1.20 17.44
C MET A 61 -3.56 -0.03 16.77
N HIS A 62 -4.63 -0.60 17.33
CA HIS A 62 -5.34 -1.71 16.69
C HIS A 62 -5.94 -1.35 15.32
N ARG A 63 -6.38 -0.09 15.16
CA ARG A 63 -6.87 0.41 13.87
C ARG A 63 -5.72 0.54 12.86
N TRP A 64 -4.59 1.08 13.31
CA TRP A 64 -3.36 1.17 12.51
C TRP A 64 -2.91 -0.23 12.07
N ASP A 65 -2.83 -1.19 12.98
CA ASP A 65 -2.42 -2.57 12.69
C ASP A 65 -3.31 -3.19 11.61
N ARG A 66 -4.62 -3.02 11.71
CA ARG A 66 -5.56 -3.55 10.72
C ARG A 66 -5.32 -2.96 9.34
N PHE A 67 -5.21 -1.63 9.24
CA PHE A 67 -4.94 -0.99 7.95
C PHE A 67 -3.56 -1.36 7.41
N HIS A 68 -2.57 -1.53 8.28
CA HIS A 68 -1.24 -1.97 7.91
C HIS A 68 -1.27 -3.37 7.31
N HIS A 69 -1.92 -4.34 7.96
CA HIS A 69 -2.05 -5.70 7.43
C HIS A 69 -2.77 -5.75 6.08
N VAL A 70 -3.89 -5.02 5.93
CA VAL A 70 -4.60 -4.94 4.65
C VAL A 70 -3.69 -4.35 3.57
N ARG A 71 -2.96 -3.28 3.89
CA ARG A 71 -2.01 -2.66 2.96
C ARG A 71 -0.90 -3.63 2.55
N VAL A 72 -0.35 -4.40 3.50
CA VAL A 72 0.65 -5.43 3.19
C VAL A 72 0.08 -6.48 2.24
N ALA A 73 -1.14 -6.97 2.48
CA ALA A 73 -1.80 -7.92 1.60
C ALA A 73 -1.98 -7.37 0.16
N VAL A 74 -2.37 -6.09 0.03
CA VAL A 74 -2.47 -5.40 -1.27
C VAL A 74 -1.12 -5.34 -1.98
N ILE A 75 -0.04 -5.03 -1.26
CA ILE A 75 1.32 -5.00 -1.82
C ILE A 75 1.73 -6.41 -2.27
N VAL A 76 1.51 -7.43 -1.45
CA VAL A 76 1.83 -8.82 -1.79
C VAL A 76 1.09 -9.24 -3.06
N ALA A 77 -0.22 -8.99 -3.15
CA ALA A 77 -1.01 -9.27 -4.33
C ALA A 77 -0.45 -8.55 -5.59
N ALA A 78 -0.06 -7.29 -5.46
CA ALA A 78 0.56 -6.54 -6.56
C ALA A 78 1.86 -7.20 -7.03
N PHE A 79 2.74 -7.61 -6.11
CA PHE A 79 3.98 -8.30 -6.47
C PHE A 79 3.73 -9.69 -7.05
N THR A 80 2.75 -10.44 -6.56
CA THR A 80 2.34 -11.71 -7.17
C THR A 80 1.91 -11.50 -8.62
N LEU A 81 1.09 -10.49 -8.91
CA LEU A 81 0.68 -10.17 -10.29
C LEU A 81 1.87 -9.82 -11.19
N LEU A 82 2.85 -9.07 -10.67
CA LEU A 82 4.08 -8.76 -11.43
C LEU A 82 4.90 -10.01 -11.73
N VAL A 83 5.02 -10.94 -10.78
CA VAL A 83 5.71 -12.22 -10.99
C VAL A 83 4.94 -13.09 -11.98
N THR A 84 3.61 -13.17 -11.86
CA THR A 84 2.77 -13.92 -12.81
C THR A 84 2.85 -13.33 -14.23
N ALA A 85 2.99 -12.01 -14.37
CA ALA A 85 3.15 -11.38 -15.67
C ALA A 85 4.50 -11.68 -16.36
N LEU A 86 5.48 -12.19 -15.62
CA LEU A 86 6.81 -12.54 -16.13
C LEU A 86 6.86 -13.95 -16.73
N VAL A 87 5.95 -14.84 -16.33
CA VAL A 87 5.87 -16.24 -16.75
C VAL A 87 4.86 -16.38 -17.88
#